data_AF-L9XHQ0-F1
#
_entry.id   AF-L9XHQ0-F1
#
_cell.length_a   1.000
_cell.length_b   1.000
_cell.length_c   1.000
_cell.angle_alpha   90.00
_cell.angle_beta   90.00
_cell.angle_gamma   90.00
#
_symmetry.space_group_name_H-M   'P 1'
#
loop_
_entity.id
_entity.type
_entity.pdbx_description
1 polymer ?
#
loop_
_entity_poly.entity_id
_entity_poly.type
_entity_poly.pdbx_seq_one_letter_code
_entity_poly.pdbx_strand_id
1 'polypeptide(L)' 'ARDDLAFVRLPAYSPELNPVEECWRQLQAVLSNRFFDSLPELTTTIDTALDQLSLPKVSDYF' A
#
# COMPACT_ATOMS: atom_id res chain seq x y z
N ALA A 1 20.60 17.12 4.84
CA ALA A 1 19.26 16.50 4.78
C ALA A 1 18.43 17.32 3.81
N ARG A 2 17.42 16.75 3.15
CA ARG A 2 16.44 17.55 2.41
C ARG A 2 15.54 18.21 3.46
N ASP A 3 15.67 19.52 3.64
CA ASP A 3 14.95 20.31 4.67
C ASP A 3 13.42 20.34 4.48
N ASP A 4 12.91 19.76 3.39
CA ASP A 4 11.49 19.68 3.03
C ASP A 4 10.80 18.37 3.44
N LEU A 5 11.50 17.43 4.09
CA LEU A 5 10.94 16.14 4.48
C LEU A 5 10.79 16.02 6.01
N ALA A 6 9.54 15.97 6.49
CA ALA A 6 9.23 15.69 7.88
C ALA A 6 9.03 14.18 8.09
N PHE A 7 9.70 13.61 9.09
CA PHE A 7 9.49 12.22 9.50
C PHE A 7 8.33 12.14 10.49
N VAL A 8 7.37 11.26 10.21
CA VAL A 8 6.29 10.93 11.13
C VAL A 8 6.61 9.60 11.81
N ARG A 9 6.59 9.59 13.15
CA ARG A 9 6.82 8.37 13.95
C ARG A 9 5.48 7.76 14.30
N LEU A 10 5.25 6.53 13.84
CA LEU A 10 4.08 5.75 14.21
C LEU A 10 4.38 4.95 15.49
N PRO A 11 3.40 4.77 16.39
CA PRO A 11 3.57 3.92 17.55
C PRO A 11 3.77 2.46 17.11
N ALA A 12 4.55 1.71 17.91
CA ALA A 12 4.79 0.31 17.64
C ALA A 12 3.49 -0.49 17.78
N TYR A 13 3.35 -1.53 16.96
CA TYR A 13 2.18 -2.43 16.94
C TYR A 13 0.84 -1.76 16.61
N SER A 14 0.85 -0.59 15.95
CA SER A 14 -0.37 0.09 15.48
C SER A 14 -0.41 0.19 13.95
N PRO A 15 -0.56 -0.93 13.22
CA PRO A 15 -0.70 -0.92 11.76
C PRO A 15 -1.91 -0.09 11.30
N GLU A 16 -2.96 0.03 12.10
CA GLU A 16 -4.14 0.83 11.81
C GLU A 16 -3.86 2.33 11.64
N LEU A 17 -2.72 2.82 12.15
CA LEU A 17 -2.28 4.21 12.02
C LEU A 17 -1.37 4.44 10.80
N ASN A 18 -1.04 3.38 10.06
CA ASN A 18 -0.23 3.46 8.85
C ASN A 18 -1.15 3.41 7.62
N PRO A 19 -1.31 4.52 6.86
CA PRO A 19 -2.18 4.53 5.67
C PRO A 19 -1.73 3.53 4.60
N VAL A 20 -0.46 3.14 4.58
CA VAL A 20 0.06 2.12 3.65
C VAL A 20 -0.58 0.75 3.88
N GLU A 21 -1.01 0.43 5.11
CA GLU A 21 -1.64 -0.86 5.42
C GLU A 21 -3.00 -1.00 4.73
N GLU A 22 -3.73 0.10 4.53
CA GLU A 22 -4.99 0.10 3.78
C GLU A 22 -4.75 -0.12 2.28
N CYS A 23 -3.73 0.51 1.71
CA CYS A 23 -3.29 0.22 0.34
C CYS A 23 -2.88 -1.27 0.19
N TRP A 24 -2.18 -1.81 1.18
CA TRP A 24 -1.76 -3.22 1.19
C TRP A 24 -2.95 -4.17 1.27
N ARG A 25 -3.95 -3.86 2.10
CA ARG A 25 -5.21 -4.62 2.19
C ARG A 25 -5.92 -4.70 0.84
N GLN A 26 -6.02 -3.57 0.13
CA GLN A 26 -6.62 -3.52 -1.21
C GLN A 26 -5.81 -4.32 -2.24
N LEU A 27 -4.47 -4.17 -2.23
CA LEU A 27 -3.59 -4.93 -3.12
C LEU A 27 -3.69 -6.44 -2.85
N GLN A 28 -3.70 -6.86 -1.59
CA GLN A 28 -3.90 -8.26 -1.21
C GLN A 28 -5.25 -8.78 -1.67
N ALA A 29 -6.32 -7.99 -1.64
CA ALA A 29 -7.62 -8.44 -2.14
C ALA A 29 -7.57 -8.83 -3.62
N VAL A 30 -6.75 -8.16 -4.43
CA VAL A 30 -6.58 -8.45 -5.87
C VAL A 30 -5.62 -9.61 -6.13
N LEU A 31 -4.56 -9.72 -5.33
CA LEU A 31 -3.49 -10.71 -5.52
C LEU A 31 -3.74 -12.03 -4.77
N SER A 32 -4.57 -12.02 -3.73
CA SER A 32 -4.80 -13.20 -2.89
C SER A 32 -5.46 -14.34 -3.66
N ASN A 33 -5.09 -15.57 -3.33
CA ASN A 33 -5.62 -16.80 -3.93
C ASN A 33 -5.51 -16.88 -5.46
N ARG A 34 -4.58 -16.14 -6.07
CA ARG A 34 -4.26 -16.24 -7.50
C ARG A 34 -2.88 -16.85 -7.68
N PHE A 35 -2.80 -17.79 -8.62
CA PHE A 35 -1.52 -18.28 -9.13
C PHE A 35 -1.11 -17.41 -10.32
N PHE A 36 0.19 -17.17 -10.44
CA PHE A 36 0.79 -16.44 -11.55
C PHE A 36 1.81 -17.36 -12.22
N ASP A 37 1.68 -17.55 -13.52
CA ASP A 37 2.54 -18.42 -14.32
C ASP A 37 3.92 -17.79 -14.57
N SER A 38 4.04 -16.47 -14.42
CA SER A 38 5.30 -15.76 -14.67
C SER A 38 5.45 -14.45 -13.88
N LEU A 39 6.71 -14.01 -13.70
CA LEU A 39 7.01 -12.72 -13.06
C LEU A 39 6.42 -11.51 -13.82
N PRO A 40 6.46 -11.44 -15.17
CA PRO A 40 5.84 -10.33 -15.90
C PRO A 40 4.33 -10.23 -15.69
N GLU A 41 3.65 -11.38 -15.56
CA GLU A 41 2.23 -11.43 -15.25
C GLU A 41 1.94 -10.87 -13.85
N LEU A 42 2.74 -11.28 -12.85
CA LEU A 42 2.65 -10.75 -11.50
C LEU A 42 2.88 -9.23 -11.47
N THR A 43 3.95 -8.73 -12.10
CA THR A 43 4.26 -7.30 -12.15
C THR A 43 3.14 -6.51 -12.81
N THR A 44 2.64 -6.96 -13.96
CA THR A 44 1.53 -6.30 -14.67
C THR A 44 0.27 -6.24 -13.80
N THR A 45 -0.01 -7.33 -13.07
CA THR A 45 -1.16 -7.38 -12.16
C THR A 45 -0.99 -6.42 -10.99
N ILE A 46 0.22 -6.32 -10.41
CA ILE A 46 0.54 -5.37 -9.35
C ILE A 46 0.37 -3.94 -9.87
N ASP A 47 0.97 -3.58 -11.01
CA ASP A 47 0.86 -2.23 -11.58
C ASP A 47 -0.60 -1.84 -11.84
N THR A 48 -1.38 -2.77 -12.40
CA THR A 48 -2.82 -2.55 -12.63
C THR A 48 -3.58 -2.38 -11.33
N ALA A 49 -3.28 -3.17 -10.30
CA ALA A 49 -3.92 -3.08 -9.00
C ALA A 49 -3.58 -1.75 -8.31
N LEU A 50 -2.32 -1.30 -8.41
CA LEU A 50 -1.85 -0.02 -7.87
C LEU A 50 -2.58 1.17 -8.51
N ASP A 51 -2.82 1.14 -9.83
CA ASP A 51 -3.57 2.19 -10.54
C ASP A 51 -5.03 2.29 -10.10
N GLN A 52 -5.61 1.17 -9.65
CA GLN A 52 -7.00 1.09 -9.19
C GLN A 52 -7.17 1.33 -7.68
N LEU A 53 -6.08 1.56 -6.94
CA LEU A 53 -6.16 1.76 -5.49
C LEU A 53 -6.95 3.02 -5.14
N SER A 54 -7.85 2.86 -4.17
CA SER A 54 -8.47 4.00 -3.50
C SER A 54 -7.50 4.51 -2.43
N LEU A 55 -6.76 5.58 -2.76
CA LEU A 55 -5.78 6.15 -1.85
C LEU A 55 -6.44 6.72 -0.59
N PRO A 56 -6.05 6.26 0.61
CA PRO A 56 -6.57 6.82 1.85
C PRO A 56 -6.07 8.25 2.03
N LYS A 57 -6.90 9.11 2.63
CA LYS A 57 -6.45 10.46 2.97
C LYS A 57 -5.56 10.35 4.19
N VAL A 58 -4.33 10.84 4.07
CA VAL A 58 -3.35 10.81 5.18
C VAL A 58 -3.91 11.52 6.43
N SER A 59 -4.74 12.55 6.24
CA SER A 59 -5.42 13.26 7.34
C SER A 59 -6.40 12.41 8.15
N ASP A 60 -6.82 11.25 7.66
CA ASP A 60 -7.69 10.35 8.43
C ASP A 60 -6.91 9.58 9.52
N TYR A 61 -5.57 9.69 9.53
CA TYR A 61 -4.66 8.95 10.42
C TYR A 61 -3.93 9.86 11.43
N PHE A 62 -4.13 11.18 11.37
CA PHE A 62 -3.46 12.19 12.22
C PHE A 62 -4.39 13.31 12.67
#